data_AF-A0A3S4H4P8-F1
#
_entry.id   AF-A0A3S4H4P8-F1
#
_cell.length_a   1.000
_cell.length_b   1.000
_cell.length_c   1.000
_cell.angle_alpha   90.00
_cell.angle_beta   90.00
_cell.angle_gamma   90.00
#
_symmetry.space_group_name_H-M   'P 1'
#
loop_
_entity.id
_entity.type
_entity.pdbx_description
1 polymer ?
#
loop_
_entity_poly.entity_id
_entity_poly.type
_entity_poly.pdbx_seq_one_letter_code
_entity_poly.pdbx_strand_id
1 'polypeptide(L)'
;MPIAGMLSDLPAAELARQFRELRDLSSQVADWEPPYRVFKAIEGTCLACNAGPHLTDLGLTDGGSRQIVDPLIACREIPEPTDHNNNPQGA
;
A
#
# COMPACT_ATOMS: atom_id res chain seq x y z
N MET A 1 -11.13 -16.89 -3.64
CA MET A 1 -10.12 -17.96 -3.75
C MET A 1 -10.09 -18.73 -2.43
N PRO A 2 -10.97 -19.74 -2.25
CA PRO A 2 -11.15 -20.42 -0.96
C PRO A 2 -10.02 -21.40 -0.59
N ILE A 3 -9.24 -21.88 -1.56
CA ILE A 3 -8.20 -22.89 -1.32
C ILE A 3 -6.87 -22.16 -1.13
N ALA A 4 -6.38 -22.12 0.12
CA ALA A 4 -5.14 -21.47 0.52
C ALA A 4 -5.03 -19.98 0.13
N GLY A 5 -6.15 -19.31 -0.17
CA GLY A 5 -6.15 -17.94 -0.70
C GLY A 5 -5.67 -17.81 -2.15
N MET A 6 -5.36 -18.91 -2.84
CA MET A 6 -4.71 -18.90 -4.16
C MET A 6 -5.55 -19.53 -5.28
N LEU A 7 -6.37 -20.54 -4.94
CA LEU A 7 -7.11 -21.33 -5.92
C LEU A 7 -8.61 -21.30 -5.66
N SER A 8 -9.37 -21.71 -6.69
CA SER A 8 -10.81 -21.90 -6.66
C SER A 8 -11.16 -23.24 -7.31
N ASP A 9 -12.18 -23.91 -6.81
CA ASP A 9 -12.78 -25.12 -7.36
C ASP A 9 -13.85 -24.83 -8.43
N LEU A 10 -14.16 -23.54 -8.67
CA LEU A 10 -15.06 -23.12 -9.75
C LEU A 10 -14.53 -23.53 -11.14
N PRO A 11 -15.43 -23.77 -12.12
CA PRO A 11 -15.04 -23.92 -13.51
C PRO A 11 -14.21 -22.73 -14.01
N ALA A 12 -13.18 -23.00 -14.81
CA ALA A 12 -12.23 -21.98 -15.27
C ALA A 12 -12.90 -20.78 -15.96
N ALA A 13 -13.96 -21.02 -16.74
CA ALA A 13 -14.70 -19.95 -17.42
C ALA A 13 -15.35 -18.97 -16.44
N GLU A 14 -15.90 -19.48 -15.34
CA GLU A 14 -16.55 -18.67 -14.31
C GLU A 14 -15.52 -17.89 -13.49
N LEU A 15 -14.44 -18.55 -13.05
CA LEU A 15 -13.34 -17.87 -12.35
C LEU A 15 -12.72 -16.76 -13.20
N ALA A 16 -12.49 -17.03 -14.49
CA ALA A 16 -11.94 -16.03 -15.40
C ALA A 16 -12.88 -14.83 -15.61
N ARG A 17 -14.20 -15.05 -15.61
CA ARG A 17 -15.19 -13.97 -15.66
C ARG A 17 -15.10 -13.09 -14.42
N GLN A 18 -15.08 -13.70 -13.23
CA GLN A 18 -14.97 -12.99 -11.96
C GLN A 18 -13.65 -12.21 -11.84
N PHE A 19 -12.52 -12.79 -12.27
CA PHE A 19 -11.23 -12.09 -12.23
C PHE A 19 -11.17 -10.88 -13.19
N ARG A 20 -11.78 -10.99 -14.38
CA ARG A 20 -11.92 -9.83 -15.29
C ARG A 20 -12.74 -8.71 -14.66
N GLU A 21 -13.86 -9.05 -14.06
CA GLU A 21 -14.73 -8.10 -13.36
C GLU A 21 -13.98 -7.38 -12.22
N LEU A 22 -13.20 -8.12 -11.41
CA LEU A 22 -12.35 -7.54 -10.37
C LEU A 22 -11.31 -6.56 -10.94
N ARG A 23 -10.60 -6.95 -12.01
CA ARG A 23 -9.63 -6.08 -12.68
C ARG A 23 -10.30 -4.80 -13.19
N ASP A 24 -11.48 -4.92 -13.80
CA ASP A 24 -12.17 -3.78 -14.38
C ASP A 24 -12.66 -2.81 -13.28
N LEU A 25 -13.21 -3.34 -12.18
CA LEU A 25 -13.61 -2.56 -11.00
C LEU A 25 -12.42 -1.86 -10.33
N SER A 26 -11.22 -2.45 -10.36
CA SER A 26 -10.03 -1.84 -9.75
C SER A 26 -9.69 -0.46 -10.32
N SER A 27 -10.07 -0.18 -11.58
CA SER A 27 -9.87 1.12 -12.23
C SER A 27 -10.71 2.24 -11.62
N GLN A 28 -11.71 1.90 -10.80
CA GLN A 28 -12.48 2.90 -10.05
C GLN A 28 -11.76 3.33 -8.76
N VAL A 29 -10.75 2.57 -8.32
CA VAL A 29 -10.02 2.80 -7.07
C VAL A 29 -8.66 3.44 -7.34
N ALA A 30 -8.02 3.13 -8.47
CA ALA A 30 -6.70 3.63 -8.81
C ALA A 30 -6.54 3.89 -10.31
N ASP A 31 -5.79 4.95 -10.62
CA ASP A 31 -5.39 5.29 -11.99
C ASP A 31 -4.17 4.45 -12.42
N TRP A 32 -4.42 3.39 -13.19
CA TRP A 32 -3.37 2.53 -13.74
C TRP A 32 -2.61 3.20 -14.88
N GLU A 33 -1.29 3.10 -14.86
CA GLU A 33 -0.38 3.70 -15.85
C GLU A 33 0.70 2.68 -16.26
N PRO A 34 0.57 2.09 -17.46
CA PRO A 34 1.57 1.17 -18.00
C PRO A 34 2.95 1.80 -18.19
N PRO A 35 4.04 1.02 -18.12
CA PRO A 35 4.05 -0.43 -17.93
C PRO A 35 4.12 -0.87 -16.46
N TYR A 36 4.50 0.03 -15.55
CA TYR A 36 4.89 -0.34 -14.19
C TYR A 36 3.75 -0.25 -13.18
N ARG A 37 2.88 0.76 -13.27
CA ARG A 37 1.74 0.94 -12.37
C ARG A 37 0.51 0.26 -12.95
N VAL A 38 0.53 -1.06 -12.99
CA VAL A 38 -0.56 -1.89 -13.55
C VAL A 38 -1.16 -2.78 -12.47
N PHE A 39 -2.41 -3.22 -12.66
CA PHE A 39 -3.12 -4.10 -11.72
C PHE A 39 -2.28 -5.32 -11.26
N LYS A 40 -1.49 -5.89 -12.17
CA LYS A 40 -0.63 -7.04 -11.86
C LYS A 40 0.49 -6.73 -10.85
N ALA A 41 0.90 -5.47 -10.71
CA ALA A 41 1.98 -5.08 -9.80
C ALA A 41 1.59 -5.31 -8.32
N ILE A 42 0.29 -5.34 -7.99
CA ILE A 42 -0.22 -5.57 -6.64
C ILE A 42 0.33 -6.88 -6.05
N GLU A 43 0.31 -7.96 -6.85
CA GLU A 43 0.77 -9.29 -6.46
C GLU A 43 2.28 -9.35 -6.13
N GLY A 44 3.06 -8.37 -6.59
CA GLY A 44 4.50 -8.31 -6.40
C GLY A 44 4.96 -7.42 -5.24
N THR A 45 4.03 -6.73 -4.55
CA THR A 45 4.38 -5.68 -3.58
C THR A 45 5.10 -6.21 -2.33
N CYS A 46 4.85 -7.46 -1.95
CA CYS A 46 5.44 -8.11 -0.77
C CYS A 46 6.55 -9.13 -1.08
N LEU A 47 7.10 -9.12 -2.30
CA LEU A 47 8.20 -10.02 -2.68
C LEU A 47 9.55 -9.57 -2.07
N ALA A 48 9.80 -9.97 -0.82
CA ALA A 48 10.96 -9.58 -0.02
C ALA A 48 12.35 -9.83 -0.65
N CYS A 49 12.45 -10.74 -1.61
CA CYS A 49 13.71 -11.07 -2.28
C CYS A 49 14.08 -10.08 -3.40
N ASN A 50 13.13 -9.26 -3.87
CA ASN A 50 13.40 -8.24 -4.86
C ASN A 50 14.29 -7.14 -4.25
N ALA A 51 15.08 -6.49 -5.11
CA ALA A 51 15.94 -5.40 -4.68
C ALA A 51 15.12 -4.19 -4.22
N GLY A 52 15.54 -3.56 -3.12
CA GLY A 52 14.87 -2.40 -2.56
C GLY A 52 13.79 -2.75 -1.52
N PRO A 53 13.08 -1.73 -1.01
CA PRO A 53 12.13 -1.87 0.07
C PRO A 53 10.82 -2.51 -0.38
N HIS A 54 10.40 -3.57 0.31
CA HIS A 54 9.13 -4.26 0.13
C HIS A 54 8.44 -4.47 1.47
N LEU A 55 7.15 -4.14 1.56
CA LEU A 55 6.38 -4.34 2.79
C LEU A 55 5.97 -5.82 2.90
N THR A 56 6.32 -6.45 4.02
CA THR A 56 5.98 -7.84 4.35
C THR A 56 5.16 -7.90 5.63
N ASP A 57 4.79 -9.10 6.06
CA ASP A 57 4.18 -9.35 7.37
C ASP A 57 5.11 -9.05 8.56
N LEU A 58 6.43 -9.00 8.34
CA LEU A 58 7.41 -8.64 9.38
C LEU A 58 7.76 -7.14 9.41
N GLY A 59 7.35 -6.37 8.39
CA GLY A 59 7.69 -4.96 8.24
C GLY A 59 8.28 -4.64 6.87
N LEU A 60 8.90 -3.45 6.74
CA LEU A 60 9.54 -3.00 5.50
C LEU A 60 10.89 -3.70 5.34
N THR A 61 11.04 -4.62 4.40
CA THR A 61 12.26 -5.39 4.16
C THR A 61 13.07 -4.82 2.99
N ASP A 62 14.40 -4.88 3.05
CA ASP A 62 15.26 -4.63 1.89
C ASP A 62 15.98 -5.91 1.44
N GLY A 63 15.70 -6.39 0.24
CA GLY A 63 16.24 -7.65 -0.28
C GLY A 63 17.76 -7.66 -0.49
N GLY A 64 18.38 -6.48 -0.66
CA GLY A 64 19.82 -6.32 -0.83
C GLY A 64 20.60 -6.49 0.49
N SER A 65 20.15 -5.79 1.54
CA SER A 65 20.77 -5.82 2.88
C SER A 65 20.24 -6.93 3.79
N ARG A 66 19.10 -7.53 3.43
CA ARG A 66 18.38 -8.56 4.21
C ARG A 66 17.99 -8.06 5.60
N GLN A 67 17.67 -6.77 5.71
CA GLN A 67 17.22 -6.15 6.95
C GLN A 67 15.72 -5.82 6.87
N ILE A 68 15.07 -5.79 8.03
CA ILE A 68 13.81 -5.08 8.22
C ILE A 68 14.18 -3.66 8.66
N VAL A 69 13.71 -2.65 7.94
CA VAL A 69 14.02 -1.25 8.18
C VAL A 69 12.84 -0.54 8.87
N ASP A 70 13.15 0.42 9.73
CA ASP A 70 12.14 1.28 10.36
C ASP A 70 11.60 2.28 9.32
N PRO A 71 10.29 2.28 9.03
CA PRO A 71 9.71 3.27 8.12
C PRO A 71 9.72 4.69 8.70
N LEU A 72 9.84 4.87 10.02
CA LEU A 72 9.83 6.16 10.68
C LEU A 72 11.25 6.63 11.01
N ILE A 73 11.79 7.51 10.16
CA ILE A 73 13.18 7.98 10.31
C ILE A 73 13.31 9.12 11.34
N ALA A 74 12.32 10.01 11.41
CA ALA A 74 12.29 11.12 12.37
C ALA A 74 10.86 11.66 12.53
N CYS A 75 10.55 12.17 13.72
CA CYS A 75 9.33 12.93 14.01
C CYS A 75 9.68 14.36 14.40
N ARG A 76 8.82 15.31 14.02
CA ARG A 76 8.81 16.66 14.57
C ARG A 76 7.39 16.99 15.00
N GLU A 77 7.21 17.27 16.27
CA GLU A 77 5.94 17.77 16.78
C GLU A 77 5.74 19.23 16.33
N ILE A 78 4.52 19.53 15.88
CA ILE A 78 4.08 20.90 15.66
C ILE A 78 3.58 21.40 17.02
N PRO A 79 4.15 22.47 17.60
CA PRO A 79 3.65 23.00 18.86
C PRO A 79 2.16 23.36 18.75
N GLU A 80 1.39 23.05 19.79
CA GLU A 80 0.01 23.55 19.94
C GLU A 80 -0.01 25.07 19.71
N PRO A 81 -0.98 25.62 18.94
CA PRO A 81 -1.13 27.05 18.80
C PRO A 81 -1.29 27.68 20.19
N THR A 82 -0.32 28.50 20.61
CA THR A 82 -0.50 29.28 21.84
C THR A 82 -1.63 30.28 21.60
N ASP A 83 -2.70 30.20 22.38
CA ASP A 83 -3.75 31.22 22.39
C ASP A 83 -3.11 32.61 22.49
N HIS A 84 -3.20 33.38 21.41
CA HIS A 84 -2.81 34.77 21.44
C HIS A 84 -3.71 35.48 22.44
N ASN A 85 -3.11 35.88 23.57
CA ASN A 85 -3.74 36.65 24.63
C ASN A 85 -4.18 38.00 24.03
N ASN A 86 -5.40 38.07 23.51
CA ASN A 86 -6.04 39.32 23.09
C ASN A 86 -6.37 40.13 24.34
N ASN A 87 -5.37 40.83 24.89
CA ASN A 87 -5.59 41.83 25.90
C ASN A 87 -6.00 43.13 25.20
N PRO A 88 -7.26 43.63 25.36
CA PRO A 88 -7.62 44.94 24.86
C PRO A 88 -7.04 45.97 25.83
N GLN A 89 -5.87 46.49 25.50
CA GLN A 89 -5.30 47.63 26.20
C GLN A 89 -5.38 48.87 25.31
N GLY A 90 -6.24 49.81 25.72
CA GLY A 90 -6.20 51.18 25.22
C GLY A 90 -7.60 51.72 24.95
N ALA A 91 -8.12 52.46 25.92
CA ALA A 91 -9.29 53.33 25.83
C ALA A 91 -9.05 54.53 24.90
#